data_AF-A0A2P6NYK8-F1
#
_entry.id   AF-A0A2P6NYK8-F1
#
_cell.length_a   1.000
_cell.length_b   1.000
_cell.length_c   1.000
_cell.angle_alpha   90.00
_cell.angle_beta   90.00
_cell.angle_gamma   90.00
#
_symmetry.space_group_name_H-M   'P 1'
#
loop_
_entity.id
_entity.type
_entity.pdbx_description
1 polymer ?
#
loop_
_entity_poly.entity_id
_entity_poly.type
_entity_poly.pdbx_seq_one_letter_code
_entity_poly.pdbx_strand_id
1 'polypeptide(L)'
;MVLGLTELPIEIIVRILTFLSVRDVSAVLQTCAHLRSVCISDALWTELYKKRWMQNEDAIEAENKRRQNAREDAKSSWMKYYLDRLLQWRSWTPRFNAIPSKGLWYLYTEGKIRPKNPEQLPEDDLDVLTETDETLRDHKRVLQLNVDDIAEYLIDPAKSEGLNKRQIAHYITDPRVVDMGIHSTVMKRIGFSGISLEEALRKFFVYIRLPNSGKLTAILLRQFAEGYQDANPGSMFSSVDEAYTLTFTILVLDTDLHSDKIKQKMRLNTFVYLAKQSNSMISNEYLEQIYHNIKRSPLSEYIPGGCINNKGGLVQLWDRLIYGFFK
;
A
#
# COMPACT_ATOMS: atom_id res chain seq x y z
N MET A 1 -33.28 13.60 33.78
CA MET A 1 -31.99 14.21 34.17
C MET A 1 -30.92 13.50 33.37
N VAL A 2 -30.39 14.14 32.32
CA VAL A 2 -29.33 13.53 31.50
C VAL A 2 -28.04 13.71 32.27
N LEU A 3 -27.57 12.66 32.93
CA LEU A 3 -26.26 12.68 33.60
C LEU A 3 -25.19 12.89 32.55
N GLY A 4 -24.34 13.90 32.75
CA GLY A 4 -23.21 14.14 31.87
C GLY A 4 -22.20 13.00 31.98
N LEU A 5 -21.46 12.72 30.90
CA LEU A 5 -20.43 11.65 30.88
C LEU A 5 -19.39 11.82 32.02
N THR A 6 -19.15 13.05 32.46
CA THR A 6 -18.23 13.41 33.55
C THR A 6 -18.78 13.19 34.96
N GLU A 7 -20.07 12.90 35.10
CA GLU A 7 -20.74 12.66 36.39
C GLU A 7 -20.86 11.15 36.69
N LEU A 8 -20.41 10.31 35.76
CA LEU A 8 -20.45 8.85 35.90
C LEU A 8 -19.25 8.32 36.72
N PRO A 9 -19.41 7.19 37.43
CA PRO A 9 -18.29 6.48 38.05
C PRO A 9 -17.20 6.14 37.04
N ILE A 10 -15.94 6.22 37.47
CA ILE A 10 -14.75 5.97 36.62
C ILE A 10 -14.85 4.61 35.93
N GLU A 11 -15.33 3.58 36.62
CA GLU A 11 -15.52 2.22 36.08
C GLU A 11 -16.48 2.18 34.87
N ILE A 12 -17.56 2.99 34.92
CA ILE A 12 -18.54 3.09 33.84
C ILE A 12 -17.93 3.88 32.67
N ILE A 13 -17.20 4.96 32.96
CA ILE A 13 -16.49 5.73 31.94
C ILE A 13 -15.46 4.84 31.23
N VAL A 14 -14.66 4.05 31.98
CA VAL A 14 -13.71 3.09 31.40
C VAL A 14 -14.43 2.11 30.47
N ARG A 15 -15.54 1.50 30.91
CA ARG A 15 -16.33 0.58 30.08
C ARG A 15 -16.82 1.25 28.80
N ILE A 16 -17.33 2.48 28.87
CA ILE A 16 -17.78 3.24 27.69
C ILE A 16 -16.60 3.50 26.74
N LEU A 17 -15.46 3.96 27.27
CA LEU A 17 -14.27 4.25 26.47
C LEU A 17 -13.67 2.98 25.84
N THR A 18 -13.92 1.78 26.39
CA THR A 18 -13.49 0.52 25.75
C THR A 18 -14.16 0.19 24.40
N PHE A 19 -15.17 0.97 23.99
CA PHE A 19 -15.80 0.86 22.68
C PHE A 19 -15.22 1.82 21.64
N LEU A 20 -14.33 2.72 22.04
CA LEU A 20 -13.73 3.73 21.16
C LEU A 20 -12.41 3.26 20.56
N SER A 21 -12.05 3.79 19.38
CA SER A 21 -10.73 3.56 18.79
C SER A 21 -9.64 4.34 19.53
N VAL A 22 -8.37 3.94 19.35
CA VAL A 22 -7.22 4.67 19.95
C VAL A 22 -7.19 6.14 19.51
N ARG A 23 -7.63 6.43 18.28
CA ARG A 23 -7.73 7.80 17.75
C ARG A 23 -8.82 8.60 18.47
N ASP A 24 -9.96 7.98 18.74
CA ASP A 24 -11.07 8.63 19.43
C ASP A 24 -10.77 8.82 20.92
N VAL A 25 -10.10 7.86 21.57
CA VAL A 25 -9.60 8.00 22.94
C VAL A 25 -8.59 9.16 23.04
N SER A 26 -7.75 9.37 22.01
CA SER A 26 -6.84 10.51 21.95
C SER A 26 -7.57 11.85 21.82
N ALA A 27 -8.71 11.90 21.11
CA ALA A 27 -9.56 13.08 21.06
C ALA A 27 -10.23 13.35 22.42
N VAL A 28 -10.71 12.29 23.10
CA VAL A 28 -11.28 12.39 24.46
C VAL A 28 -10.26 12.93 25.46
N LEU A 29 -8.99 12.53 25.35
CA LEU A 29 -7.89 13.01 26.21
C LEU A 29 -7.70 14.54 26.15
N GLN A 30 -8.07 15.17 25.03
CA GLN A 30 -7.96 16.62 24.82
C GLN A 30 -9.15 17.42 25.37
N THR A 31 -10.19 16.76 25.90
CA THR A 31 -11.43 17.42 26.33
C THR A 31 -11.32 18.08 27.71
N CYS A 32 -11.69 17.37 28.79
CA CYS A 32 -11.69 17.88 30.15
C CYS A 32 -10.71 17.11 31.05
N ALA A 33 -10.32 17.73 32.16
CA ALA A 33 -9.33 17.15 33.10
C ALA A 33 -9.76 15.79 33.66
N HIS A 34 -11.06 15.61 33.91
CA HIS A 34 -11.61 14.37 34.43
C HIS A 34 -11.45 13.23 33.42
N LEU A 35 -11.93 13.39 32.18
CA LEU A 35 -11.77 12.37 31.13
C LEU A 35 -10.31 12.14 30.75
N ARG A 36 -9.47 13.19 30.75
CA ARG A 36 -8.03 13.07 30.57
C ARG A 36 -7.39 12.13 31.59
N SER A 37 -7.77 12.27 32.87
CA SER A 37 -7.25 11.41 33.94
C SER A 37 -7.62 9.94 33.74
N VAL A 38 -8.84 9.67 33.24
CA VAL A 38 -9.29 8.32 32.89
C VAL A 38 -8.55 7.79 31.66
N CYS A 39 -8.34 8.61 30.63
CA CYS A 39 -7.60 8.23 29.41
C CYS A 39 -6.12 7.93 29.63
N ILE A 40 -5.52 8.39 30.74
CA ILE A 40 -4.14 8.10 31.12
C ILE A 40 -4.08 6.97 32.18
N SER A 41 -5.24 6.56 32.72
CA SER A 41 -5.30 5.52 33.75
C SER A 41 -4.91 4.14 33.21
N ASP A 42 -4.16 3.39 34.00
CA ASP A 42 -3.79 2.02 33.65
C ASP A 42 -5.03 1.13 33.47
N ALA A 43 -6.07 1.33 34.28
CA ALA A 43 -7.32 0.55 34.24
C ALA A 43 -7.99 0.55 32.85
N LEU A 44 -8.05 1.70 32.17
CA LEU A 44 -8.62 1.78 30.82
C LEU A 44 -7.83 0.92 29.83
N TRP A 45 -6.51 1.09 29.81
CA TRP A 45 -5.65 0.40 28.85
C TRP A 45 -5.50 -1.08 29.18
N THR A 46 -5.60 -1.48 30.45
CA THR A 46 -5.70 -2.89 30.87
C THR A 46 -6.96 -3.53 30.29
N GLU A 47 -8.12 -2.90 30.41
CA GLU A 47 -9.38 -3.46 29.91
C GLU A 47 -9.43 -3.48 28.38
N LEU A 48 -8.95 -2.43 27.71
CA LEU A 48 -8.75 -2.41 26.26
C LEU A 48 -7.83 -3.54 25.80
N TYR A 49 -6.75 -3.81 26.55
CA TYR A 49 -5.83 -4.91 26.26
C TYR A 49 -6.53 -6.27 26.44
N LYS A 50 -7.13 -6.53 27.60
CA LYS A 50 -7.81 -7.81 27.91
C LYS A 50 -8.91 -8.14 26.90
N LYS A 51 -9.84 -7.19 26.67
CA LYS A 51 -10.96 -7.36 25.72
C LYS A 51 -10.49 -7.71 24.31
N ARG A 52 -9.34 -7.19 23.90
CA ARG A 52 -8.75 -7.42 22.58
C ARG A 52 -7.93 -8.71 22.49
N TRP A 53 -7.25 -9.11 23.57
CA TRP A 53 -6.14 -10.07 23.50
C TRP A 53 -6.22 -11.26 24.45
N MET A 54 -6.88 -11.13 25.60
CA MET A 54 -6.85 -12.13 26.66
C MET A 54 -8.28 -12.45 27.09
N GLN A 55 -8.91 -13.37 26.35
CA GLN A 55 -10.25 -13.88 26.65
C GLN A 55 -10.23 -15.06 27.65
N ASN A 56 -9.05 -15.55 28.03
CA ASN A 56 -8.85 -16.69 28.93
C ASN A 56 -8.28 -16.22 30.28
N GLU A 57 -8.93 -16.61 31.38
CA GLU A 57 -8.56 -16.24 32.76
C GLU A 57 -7.15 -16.73 33.17
N ASP A 58 -6.73 -17.92 32.75
CA ASP A 58 -5.41 -18.47 33.10
C ASP A 58 -4.25 -17.65 32.52
N ALA A 59 -4.45 -17.11 31.31
CA ALA A 59 -3.46 -16.27 30.63
C ALA A 59 -3.34 -14.89 31.29
N ILE A 60 -4.45 -14.36 31.83
CA ILE A 60 -4.48 -13.11 32.59
C ILE A 60 -3.69 -13.26 33.88
N GLU A 61 -3.88 -14.38 34.59
CA GLU A 61 -3.19 -14.63 35.85
C GLU A 61 -1.68 -14.80 35.67
N ALA A 62 -1.26 -15.53 34.63
CA ALA A 62 0.16 -15.68 34.28
C ALA A 62 0.85 -14.36 33.94
N GLU A 63 0.19 -13.45 33.21
CA GLU A 63 0.76 -12.15 32.84
C GLU A 63 0.81 -11.19 34.04
N ASN A 64 -0.22 -11.19 34.90
CA ASN A 64 -0.22 -10.43 36.14
C ASN A 64 0.94 -10.86 37.05
N LYS A 65 1.21 -12.17 37.15
CA LYS A 65 2.34 -12.72 37.91
C LYS A 65 3.69 -12.31 37.34
N ARG A 66 3.83 -12.28 36.01
CA ARG A 66 5.05 -11.77 35.33
C ARG A 66 5.31 -10.30 35.64
N ARG A 67 4.27 -9.47 35.65
CA ARG A 67 4.39 -8.04 35.96
C ARG A 67 4.68 -7.77 37.43
N GLN A 68 4.09 -8.55 38.34
CA GLN A 68 4.41 -8.46 39.77
C GLN A 68 5.90 -8.76 40.03
N ASN A 69 6.49 -9.66 39.25
CA ASN A 69 7.90 -10.04 39.37
C ASN A 69 8.87 -9.11 38.60
N ALA A 70 8.38 -8.10 37.89
CA ALA A 70 9.23 -7.14 37.18
C ALA A 70 9.82 -6.07 38.13
N ARG A 71 11.07 -5.64 37.88
CA ARG A 71 11.72 -4.54 38.61
C ARG A 71 10.85 -3.28 38.54
N GLU A 72 10.80 -2.49 39.62
CA GLU A 72 9.92 -1.31 39.70
C GLU A 72 10.15 -0.30 38.58
N ASP A 73 11.42 -0.06 38.23
CA ASP A 73 11.83 0.82 37.13
C ASP A 73 11.39 0.32 35.74
N ALA A 74 11.06 -0.98 35.64
CA ALA A 74 10.60 -1.64 34.42
C ALA A 74 9.07 -1.81 34.37
N LYS A 75 8.33 -1.43 35.42
CA LYS A 75 6.85 -1.46 35.44
C LYS A 75 6.29 -0.36 34.54
N SER A 76 6.24 -0.64 33.24
CA SER A 76 5.64 0.24 32.24
C SER A 76 4.12 0.35 32.42
N SER A 77 3.55 1.56 32.30
CA SER A 77 2.09 1.77 32.31
C SER A 77 1.41 0.85 31.28
N TRP A 78 0.24 0.30 31.63
CA TRP A 78 -0.57 -0.47 30.69
C TRP A 78 -0.84 0.27 29.38
N MET A 79 -0.90 1.60 29.40
CA MET A 79 -0.96 2.42 28.19
C MET A 79 0.26 2.19 27.30
N LYS A 80 1.47 2.33 27.87
CA LYS A 80 2.72 2.19 27.12
C LYS A 80 2.92 0.75 26.64
N TYR A 81 2.52 -0.25 27.43
CA TYR A 81 2.55 -1.66 27.03
C TYR A 81 1.51 -1.98 25.94
N TYR A 82 0.27 -1.50 26.07
CA TYR A 82 -0.77 -1.66 25.06
C TYR A 82 -0.36 -0.99 23.74
N LEU A 83 0.21 0.22 23.80
CA LEU A 83 0.74 0.92 22.63
C LEU A 83 1.94 0.17 22.03
N ASP A 84 2.89 -0.32 22.83
CA ASP A 84 4.01 -1.14 22.35
C ASP A 84 3.52 -2.42 21.67
N ARG A 85 2.55 -3.13 22.26
CA ARG A 85 1.95 -4.33 21.69
C ARG A 85 1.07 -4.06 20.47
N LEU A 86 0.35 -2.94 20.40
CA LEU A 86 -0.34 -2.50 19.19
C LEU A 86 0.65 -2.18 18.07
N LEU A 87 1.78 -1.58 18.42
CA LEU A 87 2.89 -1.35 17.48
C LEU A 87 3.52 -2.67 17.04
N GLN A 88 3.59 -3.67 17.92
CA GLN A 88 3.94 -5.05 17.55
C GLN A 88 2.87 -5.71 16.68
N TRP A 89 1.57 -5.40 16.80
CA TRP A 89 0.55 -5.96 15.90
C TRP A 89 0.63 -5.41 14.47
N ARG A 90 1.37 -4.32 14.26
CA ARG A 90 1.80 -3.89 12.93
C ARG A 90 2.91 -4.79 12.36
N SER A 91 3.37 -5.85 13.04
CA SER A 91 4.65 -6.56 12.85
C SER A 91 5.01 -7.04 11.45
N TRP A 92 4.10 -7.11 10.48
CA TRP A 92 4.47 -7.40 9.09
C TRP A 92 4.73 -6.13 8.28
N THR A 93 4.01 -5.03 8.54
CA THR A 93 4.08 -3.79 7.76
C THR A 93 5.45 -3.10 7.85
N PRO A 94 6.03 -2.82 9.04
CA PRO A 94 7.41 -2.31 9.14
C PRO A 94 8.44 -3.29 8.59
N ARG A 95 8.22 -4.62 8.75
CA ARG A 95 9.11 -5.64 8.20
C ARG A 95 9.09 -5.60 6.68
N PHE A 96 7.92 -5.54 6.06
CA PHE A 96 7.74 -5.44 4.62
C PHE A 96 8.34 -4.13 4.08
N ASN A 97 8.08 -3.02 4.76
CA ASN A 97 8.61 -1.70 4.39
C ASN A 97 10.15 -1.65 4.44
N ALA A 98 10.79 -2.44 5.31
CA ALA A 98 12.24 -2.59 5.36
C ALA A 98 12.73 -3.63 4.33
N ILE A 99 12.19 -4.86 4.40
CA ILE A 99 12.55 -6.02 3.57
C ILE A 99 11.25 -6.81 3.26
N PRO A 100 10.70 -6.69 2.04
CA PRO A 100 9.42 -7.32 1.65
C PRO A 100 9.32 -8.81 2.00
N SER A 101 10.36 -9.59 1.66
CA SER A 101 10.40 -11.03 1.91
C SER A 101 10.23 -11.39 3.38
N LYS A 102 10.82 -10.61 4.31
CA LYS A 102 10.67 -10.83 5.75
C LYS A 102 9.27 -10.50 6.25
N GLY A 103 8.62 -9.49 5.66
CA GLY A 103 7.23 -9.17 5.96
C GLY A 103 6.27 -10.26 5.49
N LEU A 104 6.44 -10.76 4.27
CA LEU A 104 5.62 -11.84 3.72
C LEU A 104 5.85 -13.16 4.45
N TRP A 105 7.10 -13.49 4.76
CA TRP A 105 7.43 -14.67 5.56
C TRP A 105 6.79 -14.60 6.95
N TYR A 106 6.77 -13.43 7.57
CA TYR A 106 6.08 -13.25 8.84
C TYR A 106 4.56 -13.54 8.73
N LEU A 107 3.90 -13.06 7.66
CA LEU A 107 2.50 -13.40 7.41
C LEU A 107 2.29 -14.90 7.21
N TYR A 108 3.19 -15.58 6.52
CA TYR A 108 3.15 -17.04 6.38
C TYR A 108 3.29 -17.75 7.75
N THR A 109 4.26 -17.35 8.59
CA THR A 109 4.43 -17.94 9.92
C THR A 109 3.24 -17.72 10.85
N GLU A 110 2.47 -16.65 10.61
CA GLU A 110 1.23 -16.35 11.32
C GLU A 110 0.00 -17.08 10.72
N GLY A 111 0.20 -17.92 9.70
CA GLY A 111 -0.87 -18.66 9.02
C GLY A 111 -1.79 -17.80 8.15
N LYS A 112 -1.38 -16.58 7.81
CA LYS A 112 -2.18 -15.60 7.07
C LYS A 112 -2.04 -15.70 5.56
N ILE A 113 -0.89 -16.20 5.10
CA ILE A 113 -0.63 -16.53 3.70
C ILE A 113 -0.50 -18.04 3.61
N ARG A 114 -1.22 -18.65 2.67
CA ARG A 114 -1.14 -20.10 2.44
C ARG A 114 0.14 -20.45 1.67
N PRO A 115 0.64 -21.68 1.77
CA PRO A 115 1.63 -22.17 0.82
C PRO A 115 1.04 -22.21 -0.59
N LYS A 116 1.91 -22.12 -1.59
CA LYS A 116 1.56 -22.21 -3.01
C LYS A 116 0.85 -23.53 -3.33
N ASN A 117 1.33 -24.63 -2.74
CA ASN A 117 0.75 -25.97 -2.87
C ASN A 117 0.34 -26.48 -1.46
N PRO A 118 -0.93 -26.32 -1.05
CA PRO A 118 -1.38 -26.72 0.29
C PRO A 118 -1.49 -28.23 0.50
N GLU A 119 -1.57 -29.01 -0.58
CA GLU A 119 -1.67 -30.48 -0.55
C GLU A 119 -0.31 -31.18 -0.53
N GLN A 120 0.77 -30.43 -0.79
CA GLN A 120 2.14 -30.92 -0.68
C GLN A 120 2.72 -30.43 0.65
N LEU A 121 3.21 -31.36 1.48
CA LEU A 121 4.12 -30.99 2.57
C LEU A 121 5.26 -30.19 1.94
N PRO A 122 5.72 -29.07 2.56
CA PRO A 122 6.87 -28.34 2.05
C PRO A 122 7.98 -29.34 1.80
N GLU A 123 8.42 -29.50 0.54
CA GLU A 123 9.57 -30.35 0.24
C GLU A 123 10.70 -29.90 1.17
N ASP A 124 11.26 -30.86 1.92
CA ASP A 124 12.15 -30.60 3.04
C ASP A 124 13.09 -29.44 2.74
N ASP A 125 13.01 -28.44 3.61
CA ASP A 125 13.68 -27.14 3.67
C ASP A 125 15.23 -27.21 3.56
N LEU A 126 15.84 -28.34 3.18
CA LEU A 126 17.28 -28.54 3.04
C LEU A 126 17.91 -27.50 2.11
N ASP A 127 17.32 -27.20 0.95
CA ASP A 127 17.85 -26.19 0.01
C ASP A 127 17.70 -24.73 0.49
N VAL A 128 16.81 -24.48 1.45
CA VAL A 128 16.60 -23.17 2.09
C VAL A 128 17.48 -23.04 3.34
N LEU A 129 17.63 -24.11 4.11
CA LEU A 129 18.42 -24.19 5.34
C LEU A 129 19.92 -24.27 5.07
N THR A 130 20.33 -24.86 3.94
CA THR A 130 21.73 -24.89 3.48
C THR A 130 22.14 -23.62 2.73
N GLU A 131 21.19 -22.77 2.35
CA GLU A 131 21.46 -21.50 1.69
C GLU A 131 22.11 -20.51 2.66
N THR A 132 23.37 -20.20 2.42
CA THR A 132 24.17 -19.29 3.26
C THR A 132 23.89 -17.82 2.92
N ASP A 133 23.45 -17.53 1.69
CA ASP A 133 23.04 -16.18 1.30
C ASP A 133 21.63 -15.88 1.83
N GLU A 134 21.56 -14.96 2.81
CA GLU A 134 20.30 -14.54 3.44
C GLU A 134 19.27 -14.01 2.42
N THR A 135 19.73 -13.32 1.38
CA THR A 135 18.86 -12.74 0.34
C THR A 135 18.27 -13.83 -0.55
N LEU A 136 19.09 -14.79 -0.94
CA LEU A 136 18.66 -15.91 -1.78
C LEU A 136 17.73 -16.85 -1.02
N ARG A 137 18.01 -17.07 0.28
CA ARG A 137 17.14 -17.83 1.19
C ARG A 137 15.78 -17.16 1.35
N ASP A 138 15.75 -15.86 1.62
CA ASP A 138 14.51 -15.11 1.76
C ASP A 138 13.71 -15.09 0.45
N HIS A 139 14.38 -15.09 -0.71
CA HIS A 139 13.72 -15.22 -2.00
C HIS A 139 13.09 -16.61 -2.19
N LYS A 140 13.85 -17.70 -1.92
CA LYS A 140 13.36 -19.08 -2.00
C LYS A 140 12.11 -19.31 -1.12
N ARG A 141 12.08 -18.74 0.09
CA ARG A 141 10.91 -18.79 0.98
C ARG A 141 9.66 -18.17 0.37
N VAL A 142 9.81 -17.05 -0.32
CA VAL A 142 8.68 -16.35 -0.94
C VAL A 142 8.13 -17.13 -2.14
N LEU A 143 8.97 -17.86 -2.88
CA LEU A 143 8.53 -18.72 -4.00
C LEU A 143 7.53 -19.80 -3.59
N GLN A 144 7.56 -20.21 -2.32
CA GLN A 144 6.67 -21.21 -1.75
C GLN A 144 5.32 -20.64 -1.30
N LEU A 145 5.11 -19.32 -1.36
CA LEU A 145 3.91 -18.66 -0.87
C LEU A 145 2.83 -18.52 -1.94
N ASN A 146 1.56 -18.53 -1.51
CA ASN A 146 0.42 -18.33 -2.39
C ASN A 146 0.36 -16.88 -2.91
N VAL A 147 0.36 -16.74 -4.23
CA VAL A 147 0.42 -15.46 -4.93
C VAL A 147 -0.86 -14.64 -4.75
N ASP A 148 -2.02 -15.29 -4.71
CA ASP A 148 -3.31 -14.62 -4.52
C ASP A 148 -3.41 -13.98 -3.15
N ASP A 149 -2.96 -14.68 -2.11
CA ASP A 149 -2.93 -14.16 -0.73
C ASP A 149 -1.94 -13.01 -0.61
N ILE A 150 -0.74 -13.13 -1.20
CA ILE A 150 0.23 -12.02 -1.25
C ILE A 150 -0.43 -10.79 -1.88
N ALA A 151 -0.99 -10.94 -3.08
CA ALA A 151 -1.60 -9.84 -3.80
C ALA A 151 -2.73 -9.19 -3.00
N GLU A 152 -3.55 -9.97 -2.29
CA GLU A 152 -4.59 -9.46 -1.41
C GLU A 152 -4.01 -8.58 -0.28
N TYR A 153 -3.00 -9.07 0.44
CA TYR A 153 -2.38 -8.31 1.54
C TYR A 153 -1.68 -7.03 1.07
N LEU A 154 -1.21 -6.98 -0.18
CA LEU A 154 -0.55 -5.79 -0.73
C LEU A 154 -1.52 -4.65 -1.07
N ILE A 155 -2.78 -4.93 -1.39
CA ILE A 155 -3.71 -3.91 -1.94
C ILE A 155 -5.06 -3.81 -1.24
N ASP A 156 -5.49 -4.79 -0.43
CA ASP A 156 -6.72 -4.68 0.35
C ASP A 156 -6.55 -3.54 1.38
N PRO A 157 -7.37 -2.47 1.34
CA PRO A 157 -7.25 -1.34 2.27
C PRO A 157 -7.27 -1.73 3.75
N ALA A 158 -7.97 -2.80 4.12
CA ALA A 158 -8.05 -3.26 5.50
C ALA A 158 -6.77 -3.99 5.97
N LYS A 159 -6.02 -4.59 5.03
CA LYS A 159 -4.82 -5.40 5.31
C LYS A 159 -3.51 -4.64 5.03
N SER A 160 -3.55 -3.71 4.10
CA SER A 160 -2.40 -2.92 3.61
C SER A 160 -2.16 -1.61 4.40
N GLU A 161 -2.83 -1.44 5.56
CA GLU A 161 -2.70 -0.22 6.36
C GLU A 161 -1.24 0.02 6.78
N GLY A 162 -0.71 1.19 6.40
CA GLY A 162 0.68 1.60 6.70
C GLY A 162 1.75 1.02 5.78
N LEU A 163 1.40 0.22 4.76
CA LEU A 163 2.36 -0.21 3.75
C LEU A 163 2.85 0.98 2.93
N ASN A 164 4.14 0.98 2.66
CA ASN A 164 4.73 1.93 1.74
C ASN A 164 4.38 1.52 0.31
N LYS A 165 3.44 2.25 -0.30
CA LYS A 165 2.99 2.05 -1.68
C LYS A 165 4.12 2.06 -2.72
N ARG A 166 5.23 2.75 -2.44
CA ARG A 166 6.43 2.71 -3.31
C ARG A 166 7.24 1.43 -3.08
N GLN A 167 7.29 0.92 -1.85
CA GLN A 167 7.92 -0.37 -1.57
C GLN A 167 7.18 -1.51 -2.26
N ILE A 168 5.84 -1.44 -2.32
CA ILE A 168 5.03 -2.38 -3.11
C ILE A 168 5.46 -2.34 -4.58
N ALA A 169 5.58 -1.15 -5.19
CA ALA A 169 6.07 -0.98 -6.55
C ALA A 169 7.47 -1.59 -6.77
N HIS A 170 8.42 -1.30 -5.86
CA HIS A 170 9.76 -1.88 -5.93
C HIS A 170 9.75 -3.41 -5.86
N TYR A 171 8.90 -3.98 -5.01
CA TYR A 171 8.79 -5.41 -4.83
C TYR A 171 8.22 -6.12 -6.07
N ILE A 172 7.11 -5.63 -6.63
CA ILE A 172 6.46 -6.27 -7.79
C ILE A 172 7.22 -6.06 -9.12
N THR A 173 8.17 -5.12 -9.14
CA THR A 173 9.08 -4.86 -10.27
C THR A 173 10.46 -5.49 -10.11
N ASP A 174 10.73 -6.17 -8.99
CA ASP A 174 11.96 -6.92 -8.79
C ASP A 174 11.98 -8.11 -9.77
N PRO A 175 12.98 -8.24 -10.66
CA PRO A 175 13.07 -9.34 -11.61
C PRO A 175 12.91 -10.72 -10.98
N ARG A 176 13.35 -10.89 -9.74
CA ARG A 176 13.25 -12.17 -9.00
C ARG A 176 11.79 -12.52 -8.67
N VAL A 177 10.94 -11.51 -8.51
CA VAL A 177 9.54 -11.63 -8.10
C VAL A 177 8.60 -11.63 -9.32
N VAL A 178 9.02 -11.03 -10.44
CA VAL A 178 8.22 -10.92 -11.66
C VAL A 178 7.77 -12.30 -12.17
N ASP A 179 8.69 -13.27 -12.23
CA ASP A 179 8.41 -14.62 -12.73
C ASP A 179 7.36 -15.39 -11.90
N MET A 180 7.09 -14.95 -10.67
CA MET A 180 6.04 -15.52 -9.83
C MET A 180 4.63 -15.10 -10.22
N GLY A 181 4.45 -14.07 -11.05
CA GLY A 181 3.13 -13.56 -11.43
C GLY A 181 2.41 -12.73 -10.35
N ILE A 182 3.10 -12.30 -9.28
CA ILE A 182 2.52 -11.44 -8.24
C ILE A 182 2.00 -10.13 -8.83
N HIS A 183 2.77 -9.51 -9.73
CA HIS A 183 2.38 -8.27 -10.40
C HIS A 183 1.06 -8.42 -11.18
N SER A 184 0.90 -9.49 -11.98
CA SER A 184 -0.32 -9.76 -12.74
C SER A 184 -1.53 -9.94 -11.82
N THR A 185 -1.35 -10.68 -10.73
CA THR A 185 -2.41 -10.91 -9.73
C THR A 185 -2.81 -9.62 -9.00
N VAL A 186 -1.83 -8.77 -8.67
CA VAL A 186 -2.08 -7.42 -8.13
C VAL A 186 -2.89 -6.58 -9.11
N MET A 187 -2.53 -6.54 -10.40
CA MET A 187 -3.28 -5.77 -11.42
C MET A 187 -4.73 -6.27 -11.55
N LYS A 188 -4.94 -7.59 -11.60
CA LYS A 188 -6.27 -8.21 -11.67
C LYS A 188 -7.14 -7.80 -10.49
N ARG A 189 -6.59 -7.81 -9.28
CA ARG A 189 -7.32 -7.47 -8.05
C ARG A 189 -7.62 -5.97 -7.92
N ILE A 190 -6.80 -5.07 -8.47
CA ILE A 190 -7.14 -3.64 -8.54
C ILE A 190 -8.41 -3.46 -9.39
N GLY A 191 -8.53 -4.23 -10.49
CA GLY A 191 -9.73 -4.34 -11.31
C GLY A 191 -9.95 -3.12 -12.21
N PHE A 192 -9.66 -3.28 -13.50
CA PHE A 192 -9.74 -2.22 -14.51
C PHE A 192 -10.83 -2.43 -15.56
N SER A 193 -11.73 -3.39 -15.36
CA SER A 193 -12.73 -3.76 -16.36
C SER A 193 -13.76 -2.65 -16.52
N GLY A 194 -14.01 -2.25 -17.77
CA GLY A 194 -15.09 -1.32 -18.15
C GLY A 194 -14.85 0.16 -17.81
N ILE A 195 -13.64 0.53 -17.37
CA ILE A 195 -13.27 1.93 -17.11
C ILE A 195 -12.24 2.42 -18.13
N SER A 196 -12.17 3.73 -18.35
CA SER A 196 -11.21 4.33 -19.28
C SER A 196 -9.77 4.23 -18.76
N LEU A 197 -8.78 4.38 -19.65
CA LEU A 197 -7.37 4.20 -19.31
C LEU A 197 -6.90 5.18 -18.21
N GLU A 198 -7.34 6.44 -18.27
CA GLU A 198 -7.01 7.44 -17.27
C GLU A 198 -7.70 7.20 -15.92
N GLU A 199 -8.91 6.63 -15.93
CA GLU A 199 -9.61 6.24 -14.70
C GLU A 199 -8.93 5.02 -14.06
N ALA A 200 -8.53 4.04 -14.86
CA ALA A 200 -7.73 2.91 -14.42
C ALA A 200 -6.39 3.37 -13.80
N LEU A 201 -5.73 4.38 -14.38
CA LEU A 201 -4.51 4.97 -13.83
C LEU A 201 -4.74 5.62 -12.46
N ARG A 202 -5.86 6.36 -12.28
CA ARG A 202 -6.21 6.92 -10.97
C ARG A 202 -6.38 5.81 -9.94
N LYS A 203 -7.15 4.77 -10.29
CA LYS A 203 -7.40 3.62 -9.42
C LYS A 203 -6.09 2.91 -9.08
N PHE A 204 -5.21 2.74 -10.05
CA PHE A 204 -3.88 2.16 -9.85
C PHE A 204 -3.05 2.96 -8.82
N PHE A 205 -3.03 4.30 -8.93
CA PHE A 205 -2.28 5.16 -8.01
C PHE A 205 -2.87 5.25 -6.59
N VAL A 206 -4.12 4.83 -6.39
CA VAL A 206 -4.67 4.64 -5.03
C VAL A 206 -3.86 3.59 -4.26
N TYR A 207 -3.36 2.55 -4.92
CA TYR A 207 -2.69 1.43 -4.24
C TYR A 207 -1.17 1.49 -4.37
N ILE A 208 -0.66 1.94 -5.51
CA ILE A 208 0.76 1.83 -5.86
C ILE A 208 1.33 3.22 -6.14
N ARG A 209 2.58 3.47 -5.72
CA ARG A 209 3.30 4.70 -6.07
C ARG A 209 4.49 4.42 -6.95
N LEU A 210 4.72 5.32 -7.91
CA LEU A 210 5.84 5.21 -8.84
C LEU A 210 7.19 5.12 -8.11
N PRO A 211 8.08 4.21 -8.54
CA PRO A 211 9.47 4.18 -8.11
C PRO A 211 10.19 5.47 -8.50
N ASN A 212 11.27 5.79 -7.80
CA ASN A 212 12.13 6.91 -8.21
C ASN A 212 13.04 6.56 -9.41
N SER A 213 13.17 5.27 -9.73
CA SER A 213 13.96 4.78 -10.85
C SER A 213 13.14 4.77 -12.13
N GLY A 214 13.65 5.43 -13.18
CA GLY A 214 13.02 5.44 -14.50
C GLY A 214 12.86 4.03 -15.11
N LYS A 215 13.86 3.15 -14.91
CA LYS A 215 13.80 1.75 -15.39
C LYS A 215 12.66 0.98 -14.70
N LEU A 216 12.56 1.08 -13.37
CA LEU A 216 11.49 0.40 -12.61
C LEU A 216 10.12 1.00 -12.92
N THR A 217 10.06 2.31 -13.16
CA THR A 217 8.83 2.99 -13.60
C THR A 217 8.35 2.44 -14.93
N ALA A 218 9.23 2.28 -15.92
CA ALA A 218 8.88 1.69 -17.21
C ALA A 218 8.33 0.26 -17.07
N ILE A 219 8.98 -0.58 -16.24
CA ILE A 219 8.51 -1.95 -15.96
C ILE A 219 7.11 -1.91 -15.34
N LEU A 220 6.91 -1.08 -14.31
CA LEU A 220 5.63 -0.97 -13.61
C LEU A 220 4.49 -0.52 -14.53
N LEU A 221 4.74 0.47 -15.38
CA LEU A 221 3.75 0.99 -16.31
C LEU A 221 3.43 -0.03 -17.42
N ARG A 222 4.40 -0.85 -17.84
CA ARG A 222 4.14 -1.96 -18.77
C ARG A 222 3.26 -3.02 -18.11
N GLN A 223 3.55 -3.42 -16.87
CA GLN A 223 2.71 -4.35 -16.10
C GLN A 223 1.28 -3.80 -15.92
N PHE A 224 1.12 -2.48 -15.70
CA PHE A 224 -0.18 -1.84 -15.67
C PHE A 224 -0.90 -1.94 -17.04
N ALA A 225 -0.21 -1.67 -18.14
CA ALA A 225 -0.78 -1.76 -19.49
C ALA A 225 -1.22 -3.19 -19.85
N GLU A 226 -0.43 -4.20 -19.48
CA GLU A 226 -0.80 -5.62 -19.59
C GLU A 226 -2.08 -5.91 -18.80
N GLY A 227 -2.10 -5.54 -17.52
CA GLY A 227 -3.28 -5.74 -16.66
C GLY A 227 -4.54 -5.00 -17.16
N TYR A 228 -4.38 -3.83 -17.78
CA TYR A 228 -5.49 -3.09 -18.37
C TYR A 228 -6.05 -3.80 -19.61
N GLN A 229 -5.20 -4.34 -20.49
CA GLN A 229 -5.65 -5.09 -21.67
C GLN A 229 -6.29 -6.42 -21.29
N ASP A 230 -5.72 -7.15 -20.33
CA ASP A 230 -6.31 -8.38 -19.80
C ASP A 230 -7.73 -8.15 -19.27
N ALA A 231 -7.95 -7.01 -18.61
CA ALA A 231 -9.27 -6.63 -18.08
C ALA A 231 -10.24 -6.09 -19.15
N ASN A 232 -9.73 -5.70 -20.33
CA ASN A 232 -10.47 -5.05 -21.41
C ASN A 232 -10.06 -5.62 -22.79
N PRO A 233 -10.39 -6.89 -23.09
CA PRO A 233 -9.96 -7.57 -24.32
C PRO A 233 -10.54 -6.96 -25.61
N GLY A 234 -11.60 -6.14 -25.51
CA GLY A 234 -12.18 -5.37 -26.62
C GLY A 234 -11.73 -3.90 -26.67
N SER A 235 -10.68 -3.53 -25.94
CA SER A 235 -10.16 -2.16 -25.95
C SER A 235 -9.60 -1.77 -27.32
N MET A 236 -9.42 -0.47 -27.53
CA MET A 236 -8.90 0.10 -28.79
C MET A 236 -7.41 -0.15 -29.05
N PHE A 237 -6.72 -0.87 -28.17
CA PHE A 237 -5.30 -1.15 -28.27
C PHE A 237 -5.08 -2.52 -28.93
N SER A 238 -4.23 -2.57 -29.96
CA SER A 238 -3.88 -3.79 -30.67
C SER A 238 -2.72 -4.55 -30.00
N SER A 239 -1.96 -3.87 -29.15
CA SER A 239 -0.82 -4.44 -28.42
C SER A 239 -0.57 -3.72 -27.10
N VAL A 240 0.05 -4.41 -26.14
CA VAL A 240 0.43 -3.85 -24.82
C VAL A 240 1.27 -2.57 -24.97
N ASP A 241 2.12 -2.51 -26.00
CA ASP A 241 2.99 -1.36 -26.24
C ASP A 241 2.21 -0.09 -26.60
N GLU A 242 1.06 -0.20 -27.27
CA GLU A 242 0.19 0.94 -27.53
C GLU A 242 -0.46 1.48 -26.26
N ALA A 243 -0.98 0.59 -25.41
CA ALA A 243 -1.56 0.97 -24.11
C ALA A 243 -0.50 1.56 -23.17
N TYR A 244 0.70 0.98 -23.17
CA TYR A 244 1.86 1.49 -22.43
C TYR A 244 2.26 2.89 -22.92
N THR A 245 2.35 3.10 -24.23
CA THR A 245 2.74 4.39 -24.80
C THR A 245 1.71 5.47 -24.47
N LEU A 246 0.41 5.19 -24.64
CA LEU A 246 -0.64 6.14 -24.26
C LEU A 246 -0.64 6.42 -22.76
N THR A 247 -0.46 5.39 -21.92
CA THR A 247 -0.29 5.55 -20.47
C THR A 247 0.85 6.52 -20.14
N PHE A 248 2.00 6.36 -20.80
CA PHE A 248 3.12 7.25 -20.62
C PHE A 248 2.80 8.68 -21.08
N THR A 249 2.17 8.85 -22.26
CA THR A 249 1.75 10.16 -22.78
C THR A 249 0.72 10.84 -21.86
N ILE A 250 -0.13 10.09 -21.16
CA ILE A 250 -1.06 10.63 -20.15
C ILE A 250 -0.29 11.17 -18.93
N LEU A 251 0.72 10.46 -18.43
CA LEU A 251 1.55 10.94 -17.31
C LEU A 251 2.37 12.18 -17.68
N VAL A 252 2.84 12.21 -18.93
CA VAL A 252 3.49 13.36 -19.54
C VAL A 252 2.55 14.57 -19.54
N LEU A 253 1.30 14.37 -19.99
CA LEU A 253 0.28 15.41 -20.01
C LEU A 253 -0.06 15.91 -18.60
N ASP A 254 -0.28 15.02 -17.64
CA ASP A 254 -0.60 15.38 -16.25
C ASP A 254 0.49 16.26 -15.64
N THR A 255 1.75 15.87 -15.84
CA THR A 255 2.91 16.64 -15.39
C THR A 255 2.94 18.01 -16.04
N ASP A 256 2.77 18.06 -17.36
CA ASP A 256 2.83 19.31 -18.12
C ASP A 256 1.75 20.30 -17.64
N LEU A 257 0.49 19.85 -17.61
CA LEU A 257 -0.65 20.70 -17.27
C LEU A 257 -0.58 21.22 -15.83
N HIS A 258 -0.12 20.40 -14.88
CA HIS A 258 -0.25 20.71 -13.44
C HIS A 258 1.05 21.15 -12.77
N SER A 259 2.18 21.19 -13.47
CA SER A 259 3.45 21.71 -12.91
C SER A 259 3.59 23.22 -13.05
N ASP A 260 3.73 23.96 -11.95
CA ASP A 260 3.95 25.43 -11.95
C ASP A 260 5.23 25.86 -12.70
N LYS A 261 6.18 24.93 -12.89
CA LYS A 261 7.44 25.21 -13.59
C LYS A 261 7.26 25.35 -15.10
N ILE A 262 6.21 24.74 -15.65
CA ILE A 262 5.96 24.72 -17.09
C ILE A 262 5.01 25.87 -17.40
N LYS A 263 5.55 26.93 -17.99
CA LYS A 263 4.78 28.14 -18.36
C LYS A 263 3.94 27.94 -19.61
N GLN A 264 4.47 27.22 -20.60
CA GLN A 264 3.77 26.91 -21.84
C GLN A 264 3.21 25.49 -21.76
N LYS A 265 1.91 25.39 -21.51
CA LYS A 265 1.21 24.12 -21.37
C LYS A 265 0.94 23.47 -22.72
N MET A 266 1.01 22.14 -22.76
CA MET A 266 0.66 21.29 -23.88
C MET A 266 -0.79 21.53 -24.29
N ARG A 267 -0.99 21.89 -25.56
CA ARG A 267 -2.31 22.07 -26.16
C ARG A 267 -2.90 20.72 -26.54
N LEU A 268 -4.22 20.66 -26.63
CA LEU A 268 -4.96 19.46 -27.05
C LEU A 268 -4.42 18.84 -28.35
N ASN A 269 -4.22 19.65 -29.39
CA ASN A 269 -3.70 19.16 -30.67
C ASN A 269 -2.32 18.51 -30.55
N THR A 270 -1.46 19.03 -29.66
CA THR A 270 -0.14 18.46 -29.39
C THR A 270 -0.28 17.12 -28.68
N PHE A 271 -1.16 17.01 -27.68
CA PHE A 271 -1.45 15.75 -27.01
C PHE A 271 -1.97 14.69 -27.98
N VAL A 272 -2.97 15.03 -28.80
CA VAL A 272 -3.54 14.12 -29.81
C VAL A 272 -2.47 13.66 -30.79
N TYR A 273 -1.63 14.57 -31.27
CA TYR A 273 -0.51 14.22 -32.16
C TYR A 273 0.46 13.22 -31.53
N LEU A 274 0.84 13.43 -30.26
CA LEU A 274 1.75 12.53 -29.52
C LEU A 274 1.12 11.17 -29.25
N ALA A 275 -0.15 11.14 -28.83
CA ALA A 275 -0.88 9.91 -28.55
C ALA A 275 -1.06 9.03 -29.79
N LYS A 276 -1.23 9.65 -30.96
CA LYS A 276 -1.40 8.94 -32.24
C LYS A 276 -0.12 8.40 -32.87
N GLN A 277 1.05 8.71 -32.31
CA GLN A 277 2.32 8.15 -32.80
C GLN A 277 2.38 6.63 -32.65
N SER A 278 1.80 6.09 -31.56
CA SER A 278 1.77 4.64 -31.32
C SER A 278 0.57 3.95 -31.93
N ASN A 279 -0.59 4.63 -31.99
CA ASN A 279 -1.80 4.07 -32.58
C ASN A 279 -2.65 5.19 -33.19
N SER A 280 -2.67 5.25 -34.53
CA SER A 280 -3.41 6.24 -35.30
C SER A 280 -4.93 5.98 -35.35
N MET A 281 -5.36 4.75 -35.03
CA MET A 281 -6.75 4.31 -35.04
C MET A 281 -7.55 4.75 -33.81
N ILE A 282 -6.88 5.24 -32.76
CA ILE A 282 -7.56 5.82 -31.59
C ILE A 282 -8.37 7.04 -32.03
N SER A 283 -9.65 7.09 -31.63
CA SER A 283 -10.54 8.19 -31.99
C SER A 283 -10.09 9.51 -31.36
N ASN A 284 -10.31 10.63 -32.07
CA ASN A 284 -9.96 11.94 -31.53
C ASN A 284 -10.83 12.24 -30.29
N GLU A 285 -12.09 11.85 -30.33
CA GLU A 285 -13.06 12.06 -29.27
C GLU A 285 -12.61 11.43 -27.94
N TYR A 286 -12.03 10.23 -27.99
CA TYR A 286 -11.48 9.57 -26.79
C TYR A 286 -10.26 10.30 -26.24
N LEU A 287 -9.33 10.74 -27.11
CA LEU A 287 -8.15 11.49 -26.70
C LEU A 287 -8.51 12.88 -26.16
N GLU A 288 -9.50 13.55 -26.74
CA GLU A 288 -10.05 14.80 -26.25
C GLU A 288 -10.66 14.63 -24.86
N GLN A 289 -11.43 13.56 -24.65
CA GLN A 289 -12.00 13.23 -23.36
C GLN A 289 -10.91 13.02 -22.30
N ILE A 290 -9.87 12.22 -22.61
CA ILE A 290 -8.70 12.04 -21.72
C ILE A 290 -8.07 13.40 -21.39
N TYR A 291 -7.79 14.23 -22.39
CA TYR A 291 -7.13 15.52 -22.19
C TYR A 291 -7.92 16.41 -21.23
N HIS A 292 -9.23 16.52 -21.46
CA HIS A 292 -10.11 17.31 -20.61
C HIS A 292 -10.26 16.73 -19.20
N ASN A 293 -10.33 15.41 -19.07
CA ASN A 293 -10.39 14.71 -17.77
C ASN A 293 -9.13 14.95 -16.95
N ILE A 294 -7.94 14.79 -17.54
CA ILE A 294 -6.65 15.06 -16.89
C ILE A 294 -6.52 16.54 -16.53
N LYS A 295 -6.90 17.44 -17.43
CA LYS A 295 -6.88 18.89 -17.17
C LYS A 295 -7.79 19.28 -16.00
N ARG A 296 -8.96 18.66 -15.86
CA ARG A 296 -9.92 18.94 -14.80
C ARG A 296 -9.52 18.35 -13.46
N SER A 297 -9.04 17.10 -13.45
CA SER A 297 -8.64 16.38 -12.25
C SER A 297 -7.24 15.82 -12.45
N PRO A 298 -6.22 16.32 -11.74
CA PRO A 298 -4.86 15.77 -11.83
C PRO A 298 -4.79 14.31 -11.35
N LEU A 299 -3.89 13.52 -11.92
CA LEU A 299 -3.49 12.22 -11.35
C LEU A 299 -2.69 12.40 -10.05
N SER A 300 -1.99 13.54 -9.94
CA SER A 300 -1.14 13.87 -8.80
C SER A 300 -1.88 13.99 -7.45
N GLU A 301 -3.20 14.20 -7.43
CA GLU A 301 -4.01 14.15 -6.19
C GLU A 301 -3.89 12.80 -5.48
N TYR A 302 -3.67 11.73 -6.24
CA TYR A 302 -3.51 10.37 -5.72
C TYR A 302 -2.06 10.05 -5.32
N ILE A 303 -1.12 10.99 -5.54
CA ILE A 303 0.32 10.83 -5.29
C ILE A 303 0.83 12.00 -4.42
N PRO A 304 0.84 11.86 -3.09
CA PRO A 304 1.48 12.85 -2.21
C PRO A 304 2.95 13.09 -2.59
N GLY A 305 3.25 14.31 -3.04
CA GLY A 305 4.55 14.70 -3.62
C GLY A 305 4.56 14.86 -5.16
N GLY A 306 3.40 14.68 -5.82
CA GLY A 306 3.25 14.74 -7.27
C GLY A 306 3.72 13.47 -7.98
N CYS A 307 3.30 13.28 -9.24
CA CYS A 307 3.77 12.19 -10.12
C CYS A 307 5.31 12.22 -10.29
N ILE A 308 5.93 13.38 -10.07
CA ILE A 308 7.34 13.63 -10.32
C ILE A 308 7.95 14.44 -9.18
N ASN A 309 8.91 13.85 -8.47
CA ASN A 309 9.80 14.58 -7.58
C ASN A 309 10.81 15.41 -8.38
N ASN A 310 11.07 16.64 -7.91
CA ASN A 310 11.99 17.64 -8.48
C ASN A 310 13.46 17.19 -8.65
N LYS A 311 13.80 15.91 -8.46
CA LYS A 311 15.17 15.37 -8.48
C LYS A 311 15.39 14.10 -9.33
N GLY A 312 14.59 13.86 -10.37
CA GLY A 312 15.12 13.20 -11.58
C GLY A 312 14.70 11.76 -11.90
N GLY A 313 13.40 11.48 -12.04
CA GLY A 313 12.94 10.26 -12.71
C GLY A 313 12.26 10.58 -14.04
N LEU A 314 11.02 11.05 -13.95
CA LEU A 314 10.17 11.25 -15.11
C LEU A 314 10.44 12.53 -15.89
N VAL A 315 10.91 13.64 -15.28
CA VAL A 315 11.34 14.85 -16.02
C VAL A 315 12.62 14.60 -16.83
N GLN A 316 13.58 13.83 -16.30
CA GLN A 316 14.75 13.42 -17.08
C GLN A 316 14.41 12.40 -18.17
N LEU A 317 13.41 11.53 -17.95
CA LEU A 317 12.82 10.70 -18.98
C LEU A 317 12.04 11.53 -20.01
N TRP A 318 11.36 12.60 -19.59
CA TRP A 318 10.68 13.59 -20.43
C TRP A 318 11.68 14.29 -21.34
N ASP A 319 12.78 14.79 -20.78
CA ASP A 319 13.88 15.40 -21.52
C ASP A 319 14.51 14.36 -22.46
N ARG A 320 14.80 13.13 -21.99
CA ARG A 320 15.37 12.09 -22.85
C ARG A 320 14.43 11.58 -23.95
N LEU A 321 13.13 11.54 -23.72
CA LEU A 321 12.16 11.04 -24.70
C LEU A 321 11.77 12.14 -25.69
N ILE A 322 11.56 13.38 -25.26
CA ILE A 322 11.31 14.50 -26.18
C ILE A 322 12.59 14.86 -26.96
N TYR A 323 13.79 14.79 -26.38
CA TYR A 323 15.02 15.08 -27.13
C TYR A 323 15.63 13.85 -27.84
N GLY A 324 15.23 12.63 -27.46
CA GLY A 324 15.76 11.38 -28.01
C GLY A 324 14.89 10.73 -29.08
N PHE A 325 13.56 10.90 -29.06
CA PHE A 325 12.67 10.45 -30.15
C PHE A 325 12.60 11.44 -31.32
N PHE A 326 12.99 12.70 -31.11
CA PHE A 326 12.95 13.76 -32.13
C PHE A 326 14.32 14.01 -32.81
N LYS A 327 15.20 13.00 -32.86
CA LYS A 327 16.45 13.06 -33.61
C LYS A 327 16.61 11.91 -34.58
#